data_AF-A0A3G9HFV0-F1
#
_entry.id   AF-A0A3G9HFV0-F1
#
_cell.length_a   1.000
_cell.length_b   1.000
_cell.length_c   1.000
_cell.angle_alpha   90.00
_cell.angle_beta   90.00
_cell.angle_gamma   90.00
#
_symmetry.space_group_name_H-M   'P 1'
#
loop_
_entity.id
_entity.type
_entity.pdbx_description
1 polymer ?
#
loop_
_entity_poly.entity_id
_entity_poly.type
_entity_poly.pdbx_seq_one_letter_code
_entity_poly.pdbx_strand_id
1 'polypeptide(L)'
;MRRGFTMIELIFVIVILGILAAVAIPKLAATRDDAKISKLSANLSTLLSDAAAYYTSQGQANWKNANWGDVTNVELYTDTTGSTSAKGSAVTTAVYIVDEPGNGTDCFDITATSDGNLTIANGAGTSEVCKGAQALAKDLIKTHSFGGQRIAR
;
A
#
# COMPACT_ATOMS: atom_id res chain seq x y z
N MET A 1 8.68 -11.51 -56.75
CA MET A 1 9.92 -11.90 -56.06
C MET A 1 9.81 -11.48 -54.60
N ARG A 2 9.75 -12.42 -53.66
CA ARG A 2 9.75 -12.10 -52.22
C ARG A 2 11.18 -11.76 -51.82
N ARG A 3 11.46 -10.49 -51.47
CA ARG A 3 12.73 -10.12 -50.84
C ARG A 3 12.73 -10.72 -49.43
N GLY A 4 13.53 -11.75 -49.22
CA GLY A 4 13.76 -12.31 -47.88
C GLY A 4 14.64 -11.35 -47.07
N PHE A 5 14.36 -11.25 -45.77
CA PHE A 5 15.24 -10.57 -44.82
C PHE A 5 16.62 -11.26 -44.87
N THR A 6 17.70 -10.47 -44.91
CA THR A 6 19.05 -11.03 -44.90
C THR A 6 19.43 -11.48 -43.48
N MET A 7 20.27 -12.51 -43.36
CA MET A 7 20.75 -12.96 -42.05
C MET A 7 21.46 -11.83 -41.29
N ILE A 8 22.17 -10.95 -42.00
CA ILE A 8 22.91 -9.83 -41.39
C ILE A 8 21.98 -8.77 -40.80
N GLU A 9 20.85 -8.48 -41.44
CA GLU A 9 19.84 -7.56 -40.90
C GLU A 9 19.24 -8.12 -39.60
N LEU A 10 18.99 -9.43 -39.54
CA LEU A 10 18.44 -10.05 -38.34
C LEU A 10 19.46 -10.05 -37.18
N ILE A 11 20.74 -10.28 -37.47
CA ILE A 11 21.83 -10.23 -36.47
C ILE A 11 21.98 -8.81 -35.92
N PHE A 12 21.93 -7.77 -36.76
CA PHE A 12 22.07 -6.40 -36.29
C PHE A 12 20.91 -5.98 -35.38
N VAL A 13 19.69 -6.42 -35.68
CA VAL A 13 18.51 -6.15 -34.85
C VAL A 13 18.65 -6.78 -33.46
N ILE A 14 19.05 -8.05 -33.35
CA ILE A 14 19.21 -8.69 -32.03
C ILE A 14 20.34 -8.05 -31.21
N VAL A 15 21.41 -7.58 -31.86
CA VAL A 15 22.51 -6.89 -31.18
C VAL A 15 22.03 -5.55 -30.61
N ILE A 16 21.31 -4.74 -31.40
CA ILE A 16 20.75 -3.48 -30.91
C ILE A 16 19.77 -3.73 -29.77
N LEU A 17 18.85 -4.70 -29.92
CA LEU A 17 17.90 -5.05 -28.87
C LEU A 17 18.60 -5.53 -27.60
N GLY A 18 19.71 -6.27 -27.73
CA GLY A 18 20.53 -6.69 -26.60
C GLY A 18 21.16 -5.53 -25.83
N ILE A 19 21.72 -4.54 -26.53
CA ILE A 19 22.32 -3.34 -25.91
C ILE A 19 21.23 -2.50 -25.22
N LEU A 20 20.09 -2.28 -25.89
CA LEU A 20 18.99 -1.51 -25.30
C LEU A 20 18.40 -2.21 -24.06
N ALA A 21 18.25 -3.53 -24.10
CA ALA A 21 17.77 -4.30 -22.96
C ALA A 21 18.73 -4.22 -21.76
N ALA A 22 20.04 -4.31 -21.99
CA ALA A 22 21.04 -4.26 -20.93
C ALA A 22 20.99 -2.96 -20.11
N VAL A 23 20.72 -1.82 -20.75
CA VAL A 23 20.62 -0.51 -20.05
C VAL A 23 19.21 -0.26 -19.50
N ALA A 24 18.17 -0.71 -20.19
CA ALA A 24 16.79 -0.45 -19.78
C ALA A 24 16.34 -1.27 -18.55
N ILE A 25 16.72 -2.54 -18.47
CA ILE A 25 16.29 -3.45 -17.38
C ILE A 25 16.62 -2.93 -15.98
N PRO A 26 17.86 -2.53 -15.66
CA PRO A 26 18.19 -2.07 -14.29
C PRO A 26 17.44 -0.77 -13.93
N LYS A 27 17.26 0.14 -14.89
CA LYS A 27 16.54 1.40 -14.66
C LYS A 27 15.05 1.18 -14.41
N LEU A 28 14.44 0.24 -15.12
CA LEU A 28 13.03 -0.11 -14.94
C LEU A 28 12.79 -0.77 -13.58
N ALA A 29 13.71 -1.58 -13.07
CA ALA A 29 13.59 -2.19 -11.75
C ALA A 29 13.54 -1.11 -10.64
N ALA A 30 14.51 -0.20 -10.61
CA ALA A 30 14.54 0.89 -9.61
C ALA A 30 13.29 1.79 -9.68
N THR A 31 12.84 2.14 -10.89
CA THR A 31 11.64 2.97 -11.07
C THR A 31 10.37 2.29 -10.54
N ARG A 32 10.30 0.95 -10.63
CA ARG A 32 9.15 0.18 -10.09
C ARG A 32 9.15 0.21 -8.56
N ASP A 33 10.31 0.10 -7.94
CA ASP A 33 10.42 0.11 -6.47
C ASP A 33 10.09 1.50 -5.91
N ASP A 34 10.59 2.57 -6.54
CA ASP A 34 10.21 3.95 -6.20
C ASP A 34 8.70 4.19 -6.34
N ALA A 35 8.09 3.68 -7.42
CA ALA A 35 6.65 3.78 -7.64
C ALA A 35 5.86 3.02 -6.56
N LYS A 36 6.33 1.86 -6.11
CA LYS A 36 5.72 1.10 -5.01
C LYS A 36 5.82 1.85 -3.69
N ILE A 37 6.99 2.39 -3.36
CA ILE A 37 7.23 3.20 -2.15
C ILE A 37 6.25 4.37 -2.10
N SER A 38 6.10 5.11 -3.22
CA SER A 38 5.15 6.21 -3.33
C SER A 38 3.70 5.75 -3.23
N LYS A 39 3.34 4.60 -3.82
CA LYS A 39 1.98 4.03 -3.75
C LYS A 39 1.60 3.66 -2.32
N LEU A 40 2.49 2.99 -1.58
CA LEU A 40 2.22 2.54 -0.21
C LEU A 40 2.01 3.72 0.75
N SER A 41 2.87 4.75 0.66
CA SER A 41 2.73 5.97 1.46
C SER A 41 1.50 6.80 1.08
N ALA A 42 1.16 6.88 -0.21
CA ALA A 42 -0.07 7.53 -0.68
C ALA A 42 -1.32 6.78 -0.20
N ASN A 43 -1.34 5.45 -0.30
CA ASN A 43 -2.42 4.60 0.19
C ASN A 43 -2.70 4.85 1.68
N LEU A 44 -1.65 4.96 2.49
CA LEU A 44 -1.78 5.25 3.92
C LEU A 44 -2.38 6.64 4.18
N SER A 45 -1.96 7.65 3.42
CA SER A 45 -2.49 9.01 3.53
C SER A 45 -3.96 9.10 3.11
N THR A 46 -4.32 8.40 2.03
CA THR A 46 -5.70 8.26 1.55
C THR A 46 -6.56 7.54 2.59
N LEU A 47 -6.08 6.41 3.13
CA LEU A 47 -6.75 5.66 4.18
C LEU A 47 -7.08 6.55 5.39
N LEU A 48 -6.11 7.34 5.85
CA LEU A 48 -6.31 8.23 6.99
C LEU A 48 -7.38 9.29 6.71
N SER A 49 -7.33 9.89 5.51
CA SER A 49 -8.28 10.92 5.09
C SER A 49 -9.70 10.36 4.93
N ASP A 50 -9.81 9.19 4.31
CA ASP A 50 -11.06 8.45 4.12
C ASP A 50 -11.68 8.05 5.47
N ALA A 51 -10.86 7.51 6.38
CA ALA A 51 -11.29 7.15 7.73
C ALA A 51 -11.80 8.37 8.52
N ALA A 52 -11.09 9.49 8.46
CA ALA A 52 -11.50 10.74 9.11
C ALA A 52 -12.82 11.27 8.53
N ALA A 53 -12.96 11.26 7.20
CA ALA A 53 -14.16 11.71 6.51
C ALA A 53 -15.37 10.81 6.82
N TYR A 54 -15.17 9.49 6.83
CA TYR A 54 -16.21 8.53 7.19
C TYR A 54 -16.67 8.73 8.64
N TYR A 55 -15.73 8.83 9.58
CA TYR A 55 -16.06 9.05 10.99
C TYR A 55 -16.83 10.36 11.21
N THR A 56 -16.43 11.44 10.52
CA THR A 56 -17.08 12.75 10.63
C THR A 56 -18.48 12.75 10.02
N SER A 57 -18.70 12.03 8.92
CA SER A 57 -19.99 11.98 8.22
C SER A 57 -21.00 11.02 8.84
N GLN A 58 -20.55 9.88 9.35
CA GLN A 58 -21.41 8.80 9.85
C GLN A 58 -21.48 8.74 11.38
N GLY A 59 -20.51 9.33 12.07
CA GLY A 59 -20.40 9.32 13.52
C GLY A 59 -19.97 7.97 14.12
N GLN A 60 -19.74 7.96 15.43
CA GLN A 60 -19.18 6.81 16.16
C GLN A 60 -20.06 5.54 16.08
N ALA A 61 -21.39 5.69 16.10
CA ALA A 61 -22.31 4.55 16.11
C ALA A 61 -22.21 3.72 14.82
N ASN A 62 -22.06 4.38 13.68
CA ASN A 62 -21.91 3.74 12.38
C ASN A 62 -20.47 3.26 12.15
N TRP A 63 -19.46 4.01 12.63
CA TRP A 63 -18.05 3.58 12.58
C TRP A 63 -17.82 2.19 13.17
N LYS A 64 -18.38 1.92 14.35
CA LYS A 64 -18.22 0.63 15.03
C LYS A 64 -18.77 -0.56 14.22
N ASN A 65 -19.78 -0.32 13.39
CA ASN A 65 -20.47 -1.35 12.62
C ASN A 65 -20.08 -1.35 11.13
N ALA A 66 -19.18 -0.45 10.72
CA ALA A 66 -18.71 -0.34 9.35
C ALA A 66 -17.67 -1.42 9.04
N ASN A 67 -17.55 -1.76 7.76
CA ASN A 67 -16.42 -2.54 7.25
C ASN A 67 -15.40 -1.61 6.58
N TRP A 68 -14.15 -2.08 6.45
CA TRP A 68 -13.11 -1.31 5.77
C TRP A 68 -13.48 -0.95 4.33
N GLY A 69 -14.26 -1.79 3.64
CA GLY A 69 -14.75 -1.51 2.29
C GLY A 69 -15.76 -0.36 2.21
N ASP A 70 -16.42 0.00 3.32
CA ASP A 70 -17.32 1.15 3.40
C ASP A 70 -16.54 2.45 3.66
N VAL A 71 -15.38 2.32 4.32
CA VAL A 71 -14.53 3.45 4.72
C VAL A 71 -13.60 3.88 3.59
N THR A 72 -12.94 2.94 2.93
CA THR A 72 -11.87 3.24 1.96
C THR A 72 -11.83 2.22 0.82
N ASN A 73 -11.29 2.65 -0.32
CA ASN A 73 -10.99 1.76 -1.45
C ASN A 73 -9.52 1.32 -1.49
N VAL A 74 -8.71 1.74 -0.52
CA VAL A 74 -7.33 1.26 -0.36
C VAL A 74 -7.34 -0.25 -0.12
N GLU A 75 -6.41 -0.94 -0.78
CA GLU A 75 -6.25 -2.38 -0.61
C GLU A 75 -5.59 -2.67 0.75
N LEU A 76 -6.35 -3.36 1.60
CA LEU A 76 -6.00 -3.71 2.97
C LEU A 76 -6.19 -5.21 3.17
N TYR A 77 -5.40 -5.79 4.05
CA TYR A 77 -5.42 -7.22 4.32
C TYR A 77 -5.60 -7.52 5.79
N THR A 78 -6.23 -8.64 6.13
CA THR A 78 -6.36 -9.08 7.54
C THR A 78 -5.20 -9.97 7.99
N ASP A 79 -4.26 -10.25 7.08
CA ASP A 79 -3.06 -11.02 7.35
C ASP A 79 -1.81 -10.30 6.81
N THR A 80 -0.65 -10.63 7.36
CA THR A 80 0.64 -10.07 6.92
C THR A 80 1.11 -10.68 5.60
N THR A 81 0.38 -11.66 5.06
CA THR A 81 0.70 -12.31 3.79
C THR A 81 0.03 -11.65 2.59
N GLY A 82 -0.87 -10.68 2.79
CA GLY A 82 -1.64 -10.11 1.67
C GLY A 82 -2.61 -11.08 1.00
N SER A 83 -3.00 -12.17 1.67
CA SER A 83 -3.83 -13.22 1.06
C SER A 83 -5.33 -12.97 1.24
N THR A 84 -5.70 -12.29 2.33
CA THR A 84 -7.09 -12.11 2.72
C THR A 84 -7.46 -10.62 2.73
N SER A 85 -8.29 -10.19 1.77
CA SER A 85 -8.78 -8.81 1.70
C SER A 85 -9.61 -8.42 2.93
N ALA A 86 -9.34 -7.24 3.49
CA ALA A 86 -10.04 -6.71 4.65
C ALA A 86 -11.35 -5.97 4.34
N LYS A 87 -11.73 -5.82 3.06
CA LYS A 87 -12.92 -5.05 2.67
C LYS A 87 -14.21 -5.45 3.40
N GLY A 88 -14.41 -6.75 3.64
CA GLY A 88 -15.57 -7.28 4.36
C GLY A 88 -15.38 -7.44 5.87
N SER A 89 -14.25 -6.97 6.40
CA SER A 89 -13.93 -7.05 7.83
C SER A 89 -14.33 -5.76 8.52
N ALA A 90 -14.84 -5.88 9.74
CA ALA A 90 -15.18 -4.76 10.58
C ALA A 90 -13.97 -3.82 10.76
N VAL A 91 -14.24 -2.52 10.83
CA VAL A 91 -13.20 -1.49 11.00
C VAL A 91 -12.38 -1.69 12.29
N THR A 92 -12.93 -2.35 13.30
CA THR A 92 -12.21 -2.68 14.54
C THR A 92 -11.19 -3.81 14.40
N THR A 93 -11.18 -4.52 13.27
CA THR A 93 -10.19 -5.58 12.97
C THR A 93 -8.90 -4.91 12.52
N ALA A 94 -7.77 -5.37 13.09
CA ALA A 94 -6.44 -4.95 12.64
C ALA A 94 -6.23 -5.33 11.17
N VAL A 95 -5.68 -4.41 10.40
CA VAL A 95 -5.43 -4.57 8.98
C VAL A 95 -4.02 -4.13 8.62
N TYR A 96 -3.52 -4.69 7.53
CA TYR A 96 -2.15 -4.57 7.12
C TYR A 96 -2.06 -4.07 5.69
N ILE A 97 -1.07 -3.24 5.42
CA ILE A 97 -0.62 -2.93 4.06
C ILE A 97 0.66 -3.70 3.82
N VAL A 98 0.68 -4.54 2.79
CA VAL A 98 1.86 -5.32 2.38
C VAL A 98 2.43 -4.77 1.07
N ASP A 99 3.74 -4.93 0.84
CA ASP A 99 4.39 -4.61 -0.44
C ASP A 99 4.05 -5.65 -1.51
N GLU A 100 4.22 -6.94 -1.17
CA GLU A 100 3.91 -8.06 -2.05
C GLU A 100 3.19 -9.18 -1.30
N PRO A 101 2.11 -9.75 -1.87
CA PRO A 101 1.43 -10.89 -1.29
C PRO A 101 2.33 -12.14 -1.30
N GLY A 102 2.23 -12.96 -0.25
CA GLY A 102 2.95 -14.20 -0.06
C GLY A 102 4.25 -14.12 0.74
N ASN A 103 4.76 -12.90 1.04
CA ASN A 103 6.04 -12.74 1.74
C ASN A 103 5.92 -12.82 3.28
N GLY A 104 4.70 -12.82 3.81
CA GLY A 104 4.42 -12.95 5.25
C GLY A 104 4.84 -11.76 6.11
N THR A 105 5.23 -10.64 5.49
CA THR A 105 5.61 -9.41 6.17
C THR A 105 4.82 -8.21 5.66
N ASP A 106 4.36 -7.38 6.58
CA ASP A 106 3.62 -6.15 6.35
C ASP A 106 4.50 -4.90 6.43
N CYS A 107 4.18 -3.87 5.64
CA CYS A 107 4.86 -2.58 5.76
C CYS A 107 4.20 -1.70 6.83
N PHE A 108 2.88 -1.80 7.03
CA PHE A 108 2.14 -1.01 8.01
C PHE A 108 1.07 -1.86 8.70
N ASP A 109 0.99 -1.72 10.02
CA ASP A 109 -0.13 -2.14 10.86
C ASP A 109 -1.07 -0.95 11.03
N ILE A 110 -2.34 -1.18 10.74
CA ILE A 110 -3.41 -0.24 11.02
C ILE A 110 -4.41 -0.91 11.95
N THR A 111 -4.61 -0.30 13.11
CA THR A 111 -5.60 -0.74 14.09
C THR A 111 -6.55 0.39 14.40
N ALA A 112 -7.84 0.20 14.14
CA ALA A 112 -8.88 1.13 14.53
C ALA A 112 -9.63 0.67 15.79
N THR A 113 -9.96 1.60 16.67
CA THR A 113 -10.79 1.35 17.85
C THR A 113 -12.23 1.79 17.60
N SER A 114 -13.18 1.26 18.38
CA SER A 114 -14.60 1.64 18.30
C SER A 114 -14.88 3.11 18.61
N ASP A 115 -13.92 3.80 19.23
CA ASP A 115 -14.05 5.20 19.62
C ASP A 115 -13.68 6.16 18.47
N GLY A 116 -13.17 5.62 17.35
CA GLY A 116 -12.70 6.42 16.21
C GLY A 116 -11.23 6.78 16.28
N ASN A 117 -10.44 6.10 17.13
CA ASN A 117 -8.99 6.23 17.08
C ASN A 117 -8.44 5.25 16.05
N LEU A 118 -7.59 5.74 15.15
CA LEU A 118 -6.86 4.96 14.17
C LEU A 118 -5.38 5.00 14.53
N THR A 119 -4.79 3.87 14.87
CA THR A 119 -3.35 3.75 15.13
C THR A 119 -2.68 3.18 13.89
N ILE A 120 -1.64 3.86 13.44
CA ILE A 120 -0.75 3.39 12.39
C ILE A 120 0.60 3.09 13.02
N ALA A 121 1.09 1.87 12.83
CA ALA A 121 2.38 1.40 13.30
C ALA A 121 3.22 0.83 12.15
N ASN A 122 4.53 0.72 12.38
CA ASN A 122 5.42 0.03 11.45
C ASN A 122 5.14 -1.47 11.47
N GLY A 123 4.95 -2.04 10.29
CA GLY A 123 4.93 -3.48 10.09
C GLY A 123 6.31 -4.12 10.15
N ALA A 124 6.35 -5.45 10.16
CA ALA A 124 7.59 -6.23 10.30
C ALA A 124 8.43 -6.35 9.01
N GLY A 125 7.96 -5.79 7.90
CA GLY A 125 8.60 -5.82 6.58
C GLY A 125 9.96 -5.14 6.55
N THR A 126 10.98 -5.87 6.12
CA THR A 126 12.36 -5.38 6.05
C THR A 126 12.84 -5.10 4.61
N SER A 127 11.97 -5.26 3.61
CA SER A 127 12.26 -4.94 2.21
C SER A 127 12.62 -3.45 2.08
N GLU A 128 13.45 -3.13 1.07
CA GLU A 128 13.82 -1.74 0.78
C GLU A 128 12.58 -0.88 0.51
N VAL A 129 11.57 -1.46 -0.13
CA VAL A 129 10.28 -0.83 -0.39
C VAL A 129 9.51 -0.54 0.90
N CYS A 130 9.38 -1.50 1.84
CA CYS A 130 8.71 -1.24 3.11
C CYS A 130 9.45 -0.19 3.93
N LYS A 131 10.79 -0.28 4.03
CA LYS A 131 11.60 0.72 4.76
C LYS A 131 11.48 2.10 4.15
N GLY A 132 11.51 2.20 2.82
CA GLY A 132 11.31 3.45 2.08
C GLY A 132 9.93 4.03 2.35
N ALA A 133 8.88 3.21 2.27
CA ALA A 133 7.51 3.64 2.53
C ALA A 133 7.32 4.11 3.98
N GLN A 134 7.84 3.37 4.96
CA GLN A 134 7.80 3.72 6.38
C GLN A 134 8.56 5.02 6.68
N ALA A 135 9.70 5.25 6.01
CA ALA A 135 10.46 6.48 6.16
C ALA A 135 9.70 7.70 5.61
N LEU A 136 9.02 7.56 4.46
CA LEU A 136 8.19 8.63 3.89
C LEU A 136 6.93 8.91 4.72
N ALA A 137 6.32 7.87 5.28
CA ALA A 137 5.08 7.98 6.05
C ALA A 137 5.30 8.27 7.54
N LYS A 138 6.52 8.60 7.97
CA LYS A 138 6.91 8.70 9.39
C LYS A 138 5.97 9.59 10.22
N ASP A 139 5.51 10.71 9.67
CA ASP A 139 4.64 11.65 10.37
C ASP A 139 3.21 11.13 10.60
N LEU A 140 2.83 10.08 9.87
CA LEU A 140 1.54 9.41 9.94
C LEU A 140 1.57 8.21 10.89
N ILE A 141 2.75 7.72 11.29
CA ILE A 141 2.92 6.59 12.23
C ILE A 141 2.66 7.07 13.66
N LYS A 142 1.39 7.18 14.00
CA LYS A 142 0.88 7.57 15.31
C LYS A 142 -0.58 7.17 15.43
N THR A 143 -1.12 7.35 16.63
CA THR A 143 -2.56 7.31 16.84
C THR A 143 -3.19 8.63 16.41
N HIS A 144 -4.11 8.56 15.46
CA HIS A 144 -4.97 9.65 15.02
C HIS A 144 -6.32 9.49 15.69
N SER A 145 -6.76 10.50 16.42
CA SER A 145 -8.05 10.49 17.09
C SER A 145 -9.03 11.36 16.30
N PHE A 146 -10.10 10.75 15.78
CA PHE A 146 -11.15 11.46 15.03
C PHE A 146 -12.33 11.91 15.91
N GLY A 147 -12.41 11.41 17.15
CA GLY A 147 -13.52 11.62 18.07
C GLY A 147 -13.06 11.84 19.51
N GLY A 148 -13.68 12.82 20.17
CA GLY A 148 -13.19 13.44 21.39
C GLY A 148 -12.95 12.48 22.55
N GLN A 149 -11.77 12.59 23.15
CA GLN A 149 -11.57 12.17 24.54
C GLN A 149 -12.73 12.75 25.35
N ARG A 150 -13.50 11.86 25.98
CA ARG A 150 -14.36 12.24 27.10
C ARG A 150 -13.46 13.04 28.04
N ILE A 151 -13.74 14.33 28.18
CA ILE A 151 -13.25 15.10 29.31
C ILE A 151 -13.86 14.38 30.50
N ALA A 152 -13.07 13.54 31.16
CA ALA A 152 -13.47 12.90 32.39
C ALA A 152 -13.87 14.01 33.36
N ARG A 153 -15.15 14.01 33.76
CA ARG A 153 -15.61 14.70 34.95
C ARG A 153 -16.53 13.76 35.71
#